data_AF-A0A7V9SHU5-F1
#
_entry.id   AF-A0A7V9SHU5-F1
#
_cell.length_a   1.000
_cell.length_b   1.000
_cell.length_c   1.000
_cell.angle_alpha   90.00
_cell.angle_beta   90.00
_cell.angle_gamma   90.00
#
_symmetry.space_group_name_H-M   'P 1'
#
loop_
_entity.id
_entity.type
_entity.pdbx_description
1 polymer ?
#
loop_
_entity_poly.entity_id
_entity_poly.type
_entity_poly.pdbx_seq_one_letter_code
_entity_poly.pdbx_strand_id
1 'polypeptide(L)'
;LRTSSNTYNQSLLGSLIKQEGEPAVEKMVRGWVANNPTYINGDTQILEAIAAGQCDVGITNTYYLARLLQKTPDLKVAPFWPDQQGHGVHVNVSGAGVSAHAKNREGAIALIEFLSTPEAQSTLAGASFEYPANPAVEPHAILKNWGTFKPQAVGVAAAGEFQAAAVKLADRAGYR
;
A
#
# COMPACT_ATOMS: atom_id res chain seq x y z
N LEU A 1 1.83 -0.10 -14.41
CA LEU A 1 1.19 0.58 -13.26
C LEU A 1 -0.23 0.04 -13.07
N ARG A 2 -0.78 0.10 -11.86
CA ARG A 2 -2.21 -0.14 -11.65
C ARG A 2 -3.02 1.09 -12.04
N THR A 3 -4.30 0.93 -12.38
CA THR A 3 -5.14 2.07 -12.79
C THR A 3 -5.35 3.08 -11.67
N SER A 4 -5.49 4.36 -12.02
CA SER A 4 -5.71 5.43 -11.04
C SER A 4 -7.04 5.32 -10.29
N SER A 5 -8.02 4.63 -10.88
CA SER A 5 -9.33 4.32 -10.29
C SER A 5 -9.25 3.39 -9.09
N ASN A 6 -8.11 2.73 -8.86
CA ASN A 6 -7.93 1.84 -7.73
C ASN A 6 -7.74 2.63 -6.41
N THR A 7 -8.39 2.18 -5.34
CA THR A 7 -8.35 2.82 -4.02
C THR A 7 -6.94 2.92 -3.42
N TYR A 8 -6.03 1.99 -3.74
CA TYR A 8 -4.63 2.07 -3.30
C TYR A 8 -3.92 3.26 -3.95
N ASN A 9 -4.08 3.45 -5.26
CA ASN A 9 -3.50 4.59 -5.98
C ASN A 9 -4.13 5.92 -5.54
N GLN A 10 -5.44 5.95 -5.29
CA GLN A 10 -6.10 7.15 -4.76
C GLN A 10 -5.55 7.51 -3.37
N SER A 11 -5.29 6.51 -2.53
CA SER A 11 -4.72 6.71 -1.20
C SER A 11 -3.28 7.20 -1.26
N LEU A 12 -2.46 6.61 -2.15
CA LEU A 12 -1.08 7.03 -2.41
C LEU A 12 -1.05 8.49 -2.87
N LEU A 13 -1.83 8.84 -3.89
CA LEU A 13 -1.89 10.21 -4.41
C LEU A 13 -2.43 11.18 -3.35
N GLY A 14 -3.44 10.77 -2.57
CA GLY A 14 -3.99 11.58 -1.50
C GLY A 14 -2.94 11.92 -0.43
N SER A 15 -2.13 10.94 0.00
CA SER A 15 -1.08 11.21 0.97
C SER A 15 0.05 12.07 0.40
N LEU A 16 0.41 11.86 -0.86
CA LEU A 16 1.39 12.69 -1.55
C LEU A 16 0.91 14.14 -1.67
N ILE A 17 -0.39 14.36 -1.96
CA ILE A 17 -0.96 15.71 -2.03
C ILE A 17 -0.89 16.39 -0.67
N LYS A 18 -1.15 15.65 0.42
CA LYS A 18 -1.01 16.17 1.79
C LYS A 18 0.42 16.62 2.09
N GLN A 19 1.42 15.93 1.57
CA GLN A 19 2.85 16.21 1.84
C GLN A 19 3.41 17.31 0.96
N GLU A 20 3.19 17.19 -0.35
CA GLU A 20 3.91 17.96 -1.37
C GLU A 20 3.03 19.05 -2.01
N GLY A 21 1.71 18.98 -1.81
CA GLY A 21 0.73 19.82 -2.47
C GLY A 21 0.38 19.34 -3.88
N GLU A 22 -0.84 19.68 -4.32
CA GLU A 22 -1.41 19.22 -5.59
C GLU A 22 -0.53 19.55 -6.83
N PRO A 23 0.07 20.75 -6.97
CA PRO A 23 0.90 21.06 -8.14
C PRO A 23 2.15 20.19 -8.27
N ALA A 24 2.82 19.87 -7.16
CA ALA A 24 4.03 19.05 -7.15
C ALA A 24 3.70 17.60 -7.52
N VAL A 25 2.62 17.06 -6.94
CA VAL A 25 2.15 15.71 -7.25
C VAL A 25 1.68 15.60 -8.70
N GLU A 26 1.00 16.60 -9.25
CA GLU A 26 0.55 16.56 -10.64
C GLU A 26 1.74 16.49 -11.59
N LYS A 27 2.79 17.29 -11.34
CA LYS A 27 4.03 17.23 -12.11
C LYS A 27 4.67 15.83 -12.04
N MET A 28 4.71 15.23 -10.87
CA MET A 28 5.24 13.87 -10.69
C MET A 28 4.42 12.83 -11.46
N VAL A 29 3.10 12.83 -11.33
CA VAL A 29 2.21 11.86 -12.00
C VAL A 29 2.28 12.02 -13.51
N ARG A 30 2.36 13.25 -14.03
CA ARG A 30 2.61 13.48 -15.47
C ARG A 30 3.93 12.85 -15.92
N GLY A 31 4.97 12.90 -15.08
CA GLY A 31 6.22 12.18 -15.32
C GLY A 31 6.05 10.66 -15.39
N TRP A 32 5.22 10.08 -14.49
CA TRP A 32 4.90 8.65 -14.55
C TRP A 32 4.17 8.26 -15.84
N VAL A 33 3.18 9.05 -16.24
CA VAL A 33 2.41 8.84 -17.47
C VAL A 33 3.29 9.00 -18.71
N ALA A 34 4.24 9.95 -18.71
CA ALA A 34 5.18 10.17 -19.80
C ALA A 34 6.13 8.98 -20.05
N ASN A 35 6.32 8.10 -19.06
CA ASN A 35 7.05 6.83 -19.25
C ASN A 35 6.23 5.76 -19.98
N ASN A 36 5.03 6.10 -20.48
CA ASN A 36 4.12 5.22 -21.22
C ASN A 36 3.89 3.85 -20.52
N PRO A 37 3.43 3.84 -19.26
CA PRO A 37 3.30 2.60 -18.50
C PRO A 37 2.20 1.70 -19.07
N THR A 38 2.44 0.39 -19.06
CA THR A 38 1.35 -0.58 -19.25
C THR A 38 0.44 -0.57 -18.02
N TYR A 39 -0.87 -0.39 -18.23
CA TYR A 39 -1.85 -0.43 -17.14
C TYR A 39 -2.38 -1.84 -16.91
N ILE A 40 -2.20 -2.35 -15.69
CA ILE A 40 -2.56 -3.72 -15.29
C ILE A 40 -3.41 -3.64 -14.03
N ASN A 41 -4.63 -4.18 -14.07
CA ASN A 41 -5.58 -4.09 -12.95
C ASN A 41 -5.36 -5.20 -11.89
N GLY A 42 -4.11 -5.34 -11.42
CA GLY A 42 -3.75 -6.32 -10.39
C GLY A 42 -2.27 -6.30 -10.05
N ASP A 43 -1.95 -6.13 -8.76
CA ASP A 43 -0.56 -6.06 -8.29
C ASP A 43 0.22 -7.37 -8.56
N THR A 44 -0.40 -8.53 -8.36
CA THR A 44 0.20 -9.83 -8.71
C THR A 44 0.60 -9.87 -10.19
N GLN A 45 -0.29 -9.43 -11.08
CA GLN A 45 -0.03 -9.43 -12.52
C GLN A 45 1.06 -8.43 -12.91
N ILE A 46 1.18 -7.29 -12.19
CA ILE A 46 2.30 -6.36 -12.37
C ILE A 46 3.62 -7.06 -12.03
N LEU A 47 3.67 -7.79 -10.91
CA LEU A 47 4.88 -8.50 -10.48
C LEU A 47 5.23 -9.65 -11.44
N GLU A 48 4.24 -10.38 -11.93
CA GLU A 48 4.42 -11.42 -12.96
C GLU A 48 4.93 -10.83 -14.29
N ALA A 49 4.41 -9.66 -14.70
CA ALA A 49 4.89 -8.96 -15.89
C ALA A 49 6.36 -8.50 -15.74
N ILE A 50 6.74 -8.01 -14.55
CA ILE A 50 8.14 -7.67 -14.26
C ILE A 50 9.02 -8.92 -14.30
N ALA A 51 8.59 -10.01 -13.65
CA ALA A 51 9.32 -11.27 -13.67
C ALA A 51 9.48 -11.86 -15.09
N ALA A 52 8.52 -11.61 -15.97
CA ALA A 52 8.56 -12.00 -17.38
C ALA A 52 9.37 -11.03 -18.28
N GLY A 53 9.96 -9.97 -17.72
CA GLY A 53 10.75 -8.98 -18.47
C GLY A 53 9.92 -8.05 -19.35
N GLN A 54 8.61 -7.93 -19.11
CA GLN A 54 7.73 -7.03 -19.87
C GLN A 54 7.81 -5.58 -19.39
N CYS A 55 8.23 -5.35 -18.15
CA CYS A 55 8.40 -4.05 -17.52
C CYS A 55 9.56 -4.12 -16.50
N ASP A 56 10.30 -3.03 -16.31
CA ASP A 56 11.42 -3.01 -15.36
C ASP A 56 10.97 -2.75 -13.91
N VAL A 57 9.94 -1.93 -13.72
CA VAL A 57 9.47 -1.48 -12.40
C VAL A 57 7.95 -1.35 -12.34
N GLY A 58 7.40 -1.46 -11.14
CA GLY A 58 5.98 -1.26 -10.86
C GLY A 58 5.74 -0.75 -9.44
N ILE A 59 4.53 -0.24 -9.19
CA ILE A 59 4.07 0.18 -7.87
C ILE A 59 3.00 -0.82 -7.43
N THR A 60 3.26 -1.53 -6.34
CA THR A 60 2.38 -2.59 -5.80
C THR A 60 2.42 -2.60 -4.28
N ASN A 61 1.37 -3.10 -3.64
CA ASN A 61 1.41 -3.43 -2.22
C ASN A 61 2.36 -4.60 -1.96
N THR A 62 3.12 -4.48 -0.89
CA THR A 62 4.20 -5.40 -0.48
C THR A 62 3.74 -6.86 -0.34
N TYR A 63 2.58 -7.08 0.24
CA TYR A 63 2.07 -8.43 0.53
C TYR A 63 1.82 -9.28 -0.72
N TYR A 64 1.60 -8.69 -1.91
CA TYR A 64 1.48 -9.46 -3.15
C TYR A 64 2.81 -10.09 -3.56
N LEU A 65 3.92 -9.35 -3.44
CA LEU A 65 5.25 -9.88 -3.69
C LEU A 65 5.60 -10.98 -2.68
N ALA A 66 5.27 -10.79 -1.40
CA ALA A 66 5.52 -11.80 -0.39
C ALA A 66 4.75 -13.11 -0.67
N ARG A 67 3.47 -13.00 -1.07
CA ARG A 67 2.66 -14.17 -1.49
C ARG A 67 3.22 -14.86 -2.73
N LEU A 68 3.77 -14.11 -3.68
CA LEU A 68 4.41 -14.69 -4.86
C LEU A 68 5.72 -15.38 -4.50
N LEU A 69 6.59 -14.76 -3.70
CA LEU A 69 7.84 -15.39 -3.24
C LEU A 69 7.60 -16.63 -2.38
N GLN A 70 6.48 -16.67 -1.63
CA GLN A 70 6.09 -17.88 -0.92
C GLN A 70 5.79 -19.05 -1.86
N LYS A 71 5.25 -18.78 -3.06
CA LYS A 71 4.92 -19.80 -4.08
C LYS A 71 6.11 -20.09 -5.01
N THR A 72 6.89 -19.07 -5.32
CA THR A 72 8.00 -19.08 -6.28
C THR A 72 9.21 -18.37 -5.64
N PRO A 73 9.99 -19.06 -4.78
CA PRO A 73 11.06 -18.43 -4.00
C PRO A 73 12.21 -17.85 -4.84
N ASP A 74 12.37 -18.28 -6.08
CA ASP A 74 13.41 -17.84 -7.02
C ASP A 74 12.98 -16.69 -7.93
N LEU A 75 11.75 -16.17 -7.76
CA LEU A 75 11.20 -15.03 -8.50
C LEU A 75 12.18 -13.84 -8.48
N LYS A 76 12.56 -13.36 -9.67
CA LYS A 76 13.55 -12.28 -9.84
C LYS A 76 12.92 -10.90 -9.75
N VAL A 77 12.17 -10.66 -8.68
CA VAL A 77 11.54 -9.36 -8.39
C VAL A 77 11.87 -8.99 -6.94
N ALA A 78 12.36 -7.77 -6.73
CA ALA A 78 12.76 -7.28 -5.41
C ALA A 78 11.96 -6.01 -5.06
N PRO A 79 11.64 -5.79 -3.77
CA PRO A 79 11.07 -4.53 -3.33
C PRO A 79 12.12 -3.43 -3.32
N PHE A 80 11.65 -2.19 -3.48
CA PHE A 80 12.44 -0.99 -3.25
C PHE A 80 11.61 -0.03 -2.39
N TRP A 81 12.23 0.53 -1.35
CA TRP A 81 11.58 1.49 -0.45
C TRP A 81 11.89 2.91 -0.95
N PRO A 82 10.94 3.61 -1.60
CA PRO A 82 11.19 4.97 -2.09
C PRO A 82 11.28 5.97 -0.94
N ASP A 83 11.81 7.15 -1.26
CA ASP A 83 11.75 8.36 -0.45
C ASP A 83 12.32 8.26 0.98
N GLN A 84 13.31 7.38 1.19
CA GLN A 84 13.90 7.14 2.52
C GLN A 84 14.70 8.33 3.07
N GLN A 85 15.19 9.21 2.21
CA GLN A 85 15.86 10.46 2.59
C GLN A 85 14.88 11.64 2.73
N GLY A 86 13.64 11.51 2.23
CA GLY A 86 12.60 12.53 2.30
C GLY A 86 11.55 12.18 3.34
N HIS A 87 10.29 12.08 2.93
CA HIS A 87 9.17 11.87 3.82
C HIS A 87 8.97 10.41 4.27
N GLY A 88 9.47 9.44 3.49
CA GLY A 88 9.34 8.00 3.76
C GLY A 88 8.30 7.34 2.85
N VAL A 89 8.26 6.00 2.86
CA VAL A 89 7.37 5.24 1.96
C VAL A 89 5.92 5.33 2.40
N HIS A 90 5.00 5.41 1.43
CA HIS A 90 3.57 5.32 1.68
C HIS A 90 3.22 4.01 2.39
N VAL A 91 2.48 4.11 3.50
CA VAL A 91 1.90 2.98 4.22
C VAL A 91 0.39 3.19 4.32
N ASN A 92 -0.35 2.11 4.13
CA ASN A 92 -1.80 2.07 4.30
C ASN A 92 -2.17 0.92 5.25
N VAL A 93 -3.44 0.82 5.64
CA VAL A 93 -3.89 -0.12 6.67
C VAL A 93 -5.09 -0.94 6.25
N SER A 94 -5.13 -2.18 6.74
CA SER A 94 -6.38 -2.92 6.93
C SER A 94 -7.00 -2.47 8.25
N GLY A 95 -8.12 -1.74 8.18
CA GLY A 95 -8.77 -1.11 9.34
C GLY A 95 -10.06 -1.81 9.76
N ALA A 96 -10.48 -1.55 11.00
CA ALA A 96 -11.77 -1.97 11.55
C ALA A 96 -12.45 -0.82 12.30
N GLY A 97 -13.77 -0.87 12.39
CA GLY A 97 -14.56 0.10 13.14
C GLY A 97 -15.90 -0.48 13.58
N VAL A 98 -16.43 0.03 14.69
CA VAL A 98 -17.74 -0.37 15.19
C VAL A 98 -18.81 0.47 14.50
N SER A 99 -19.77 -0.19 13.85
CA SER A 99 -20.87 0.51 13.17
C SER A 99 -21.74 1.29 14.16
N ALA A 100 -22.31 2.41 13.70
CA ALA A 100 -23.11 3.31 14.55
C ALA A 100 -24.32 2.61 15.20
N HIS A 101 -24.86 1.57 14.54
CA HIS A 101 -26.04 0.82 14.99
C HIS A 101 -25.71 -0.65 15.35
N ALA A 102 -24.49 -0.92 15.82
CA ALA A 102 -24.09 -2.26 16.22
C ALA A 102 -25.01 -2.81 17.33
N LYS A 103 -25.71 -3.92 17.05
CA LYS A 103 -26.60 -4.58 18.01
C LYS A 103 -25.87 -5.20 19.20
N ASN A 104 -24.61 -5.59 19.00
CA ASN A 104 -23.69 -6.05 20.04
C ASN A 104 -22.43 -5.19 20.01
N ARG A 105 -22.53 -3.96 20.54
CA ARG A 105 -21.44 -2.99 20.53
C ARG A 105 -20.23 -3.45 21.34
N GLU A 106 -20.48 -4.01 22.52
CA GLU A 106 -19.44 -4.50 23.43
C GLU A 106 -18.63 -5.63 22.77
N GLY A 107 -19.30 -6.62 22.19
CA GLY A 107 -18.61 -7.70 21.47
C GLY A 107 -17.81 -7.20 20.25
N ALA A 108 -18.29 -6.16 19.56
CA ALA A 108 -17.55 -5.56 18.45
C ALA A 108 -16.28 -4.83 18.92
N ILE A 109 -16.32 -4.15 20.06
CA ILE A 109 -15.15 -3.53 20.69
C ILE A 109 -14.15 -4.62 21.10
N ALA A 110 -14.62 -5.64 21.82
CA ALA A 110 -13.79 -6.76 22.26
C ALA A 110 -13.12 -7.49 21.07
N LEU A 111 -13.81 -7.61 19.93
CA LEU A 111 -13.21 -8.15 18.71
C LEU A 111 -12.07 -7.27 18.20
N ILE A 112 -12.24 -5.95 18.12
CA ILE A 112 -11.17 -5.04 17.65
C ILE A 112 -9.98 -5.06 18.62
N GLU A 113 -10.23 -5.08 19.92
CA GLU A 113 -9.19 -5.22 20.94
C GLU A 113 -8.45 -6.55 20.79
N PHE A 114 -9.16 -7.67 20.63
CA PHE A 114 -8.58 -8.97 20.35
C PHE A 114 -7.71 -8.96 19.08
N LEU A 115 -8.20 -8.38 17.97
CA LEU A 115 -7.44 -8.27 16.72
C LEU A 115 -6.13 -7.49 16.88
N SER A 116 -6.01 -6.64 17.90
CA SER A 116 -4.78 -5.88 18.21
C SER A 116 -3.79 -6.63 19.10
N THR A 117 -4.18 -7.76 19.68
CA THR A 117 -3.31 -8.57 20.55
C THR A 117 -2.14 -9.20 19.79
N PRO A 118 -1.03 -9.54 20.46
CA PRO A 118 0.10 -10.20 19.82
C PRO A 118 -0.26 -11.52 19.13
N GLU A 119 -1.12 -12.32 19.75
CA GLU A 119 -1.57 -13.62 19.23
C GLU A 119 -2.35 -13.46 17.92
N ALA A 120 -3.35 -12.57 17.91
CA ALA A 120 -4.16 -12.34 16.72
C ALA A 120 -3.33 -11.72 15.59
N GLN A 121 -2.49 -10.72 15.90
CA GLN A 121 -1.64 -10.06 14.91
C GLN A 121 -0.59 -11.01 14.33
N SER A 122 0.00 -11.90 15.13
CA SER A 122 0.96 -12.91 14.64
C SER A 122 0.31 -13.84 13.61
N THR A 123 -0.94 -14.26 13.87
CA THR A 123 -1.69 -15.12 12.95
C THR A 123 -2.13 -14.37 11.68
N LEU A 124 -2.74 -13.19 11.85
CA LEU A 124 -3.33 -12.43 10.74
C LEU A 124 -2.26 -11.87 9.80
N ALA A 125 -1.28 -11.15 10.34
CA ALA A 125 -0.21 -10.56 9.55
C ALA A 125 0.69 -11.64 8.93
N GLY A 126 0.91 -12.75 9.65
CA GLY A 126 1.63 -13.91 9.14
C GLY A 126 0.94 -14.54 7.92
N ALA A 127 -0.38 -14.73 7.99
CA ALA A 127 -1.16 -15.33 6.90
C ALA A 127 -1.39 -14.36 5.72
N SER A 128 -1.56 -13.07 5.98
CA SER A 128 -1.80 -12.07 4.93
C SER A 128 -0.52 -11.54 4.28
N PHE A 129 0.63 -11.76 4.90
CA PHE A 129 1.92 -11.14 4.59
C PHE A 129 1.91 -9.62 4.70
N GLU A 130 1.09 -9.07 5.60
CA GLU A 130 1.11 -7.66 5.96
C GLU A 130 2.09 -7.39 7.11
N TYR A 131 2.45 -6.13 7.32
CA TYR A 131 3.19 -5.72 8.51
C TYR A 131 2.22 -5.63 9.71
N PRO A 132 2.55 -6.24 10.86
CA PRO A 132 1.70 -6.17 12.05
C PRO A 132 1.53 -4.72 12.53
N ALA A 133 0.31 -4.38 12.98
CA ALA A 133 0.06 -3.09 13.63
C ALA A 133 0.53 -3.06 15.08
N ASN A 134 0.62 -4.23 15.74
CA ASN A 134 1.14 -4.34 17.10
C ASN A 134 2.68 -4.38 17.06
N PRO A 135 3.38 -3.40 17.69
CA PRO A 135 4.83 -3.29 17.62
C PRO A 135 5.58 -4.41 18.36
N ALA A 136 4.90 -5.19 19.20
CA ALA A 136 5.47 -6.37 19.86
C ALA A 136 5.49 -7.61 18.95
N VAL A 137 4.87 -7.54 17.77
CA VAL A 137 4.80 -8.65 16.82
C VAL A 137 5.74 -8.42 15.67
N GLU A 138 6.60 -9.41 15.46
CA GLU A 138 7.55 -9.44 14.38
C GLU A 138 6.85 -9.75 13.03
N PRO A 139 7.23 -9.07 11.93
CA PRO A 139 6.72 -9.41 10.60
C PRO A 139 7.12 -10.82 10.16
N HIS A 140 6.39 -11.36 9.17
CA HIS A 140 6.74 -12.62 8.53
C HIS A 140 8.19 -12.61 7.99
N ALA A 141 8.87 -13.75 8.00
CA ALA A 141 10.31 -13.86 7.65
C ALA A 141 10.64 -13.29 6.26
N ILE A 142 9.77 -13.47 5.27
CA ILE A 142 9.92 -12.86 3.93
C ILE A 142 10.02 -11.33 4.02
N LEU A 143 9.13 -10.69 4.79
CA LEU A 143 9.12 -9.24 4.96
C LEU A 143 10.37 -8.76 5.71
N LYS A 144 10.80 -9.51 6.73
CA LYS A 144 12.04 -9.22 7.48
C LYS A 144 13.27 -9.19 6.59
N ASN A 145 13.35 -10.10 5.62
CA ASN A 145 14.47 -10.20 4.70
C ASN A 145 14.58 -8.99 3.74
N TRP A 146 13.53 -8.16 3.65
CA TRP A 146 13.57 -6.91 2.89
C TRP A 146 14.11 -5.72 3.69
N GLY A 147 14.53 -5.95 4.93
CA GLY A 147 15.08 -4.94 5.81
C GLY A 147 14.03 -3.98 6.39
N THR A 148 14.51 -2.89 6.95
CA THR A 148 13.69 -1.83 7.55
C THR A 148 13.47 -0.69 6.57
N PHE A 149 12.37 0.04 6.75
CA PHE A 149 12.09 1.26 6.00
C PHE A 149 11.52 2.34 6.93
N LYS A 150 11.69 3.60 6.54
CA LYS A 150 11.02 4.76 7.11
C LYS A 150 9.62 4.89 6.47
N PRO A 151 8.53 4.73 7.24
CA PRO A 151 7.19 5.03 6.76
C PRO A 151 6.97 6.54 6.66
N GLN A 152 6.09 6.97 5.77
CA GLN A 152 5.66 8.36 5.69
C GLN A 152 4.98 8.79 6.99
N ALA A 153 5.26 10.01 7.45
CA ALA A 153 4.63 10.60 8.64
C ALA A 153 3.25 11.22 8.33
N VAL A 154 2.43 10.53 7.56
CA VAL A 154 1.08 10.97 7.17
C VAL A 154 0.06 9.98 7.73
N GLY A 155 -0.86 10.48 8.55
CA GLY A 155 -1.97 9.68 9.05
C GLY A 155 -2.83 9.17 7.90
N VAL A 156 -3.24 7.90 7.97
CA VAL A 156 -4.06 7.24 6.93
C VAL A 156 -5.36 7.98 6.62
N ALA A 157 -5.89 8.77 7.56
CA ALA A 157 -7.05 9.62 7.35
C ALA A 157 -6.85 10.65 6.22
N ALA A 158 -5.62 11.09 5.97
CA ALA A 158 -5.30 12.03 4.89
C ALA A 158 -5.62 11.43 3.50
N ALA A 159 -5.51 10.11 3.33
CA ALA A 159 -5.92 9.45 2.09
C ALA A 159 -7.40 9.69 1.78
N GLY A 160 -8.25 9.67 2.82
CA GLY A 160 -9.69 10.00 2.68
C GLY A 160 -9.95 11.49 2.50
N GLU A 161 -9.26 12.35 3.27
CA GLU A 161 -9.37 13.82 3.18
C GLU A 161 -9.06 14.33 1.76
N PHE A 162 -8.04 13.76 1.11
CA PHE A 162 -7.57 14.19 -0.22
C PHE A 162 -8.02 13.28 -1.37
N GLN A 163 -8.87 12.29 -1.12
CA GLN A 163 -9.27 11.30 -2.14
C GLN A 163 -9.89 11.98 -3.38
N ALA A 164 -10.77 12.97 -3.18
CA ALA A 164 -11.41 13.69 -4.28
C ALA A 164 -10.41 14.52 -5.10
N ALA A 165 -9.41 15.12 -4.45
CA ALA A 165 -8.34 15.85 -5.13
C ALA A 165 -7.44 14.88 -5.91
N ALA A 166 -7.10 13.73 -5.33
CA ALA A 166 -6.32 12.68 -5.98
C ALA A 166 -6.97 12.16 -7.27
N VAL A 167 -8.29 11.89 -7.24
CA VAL A 167 -9.03 11.45 -8.45
C VAL A 167 -9.00 12.52 -9.54
N LYS A 168 -9.27 13.79 -9.19
CA LYS A 168 -9.24 14.90 -10.17
C LYS A 168 -7.84 15.12 -10.74
N LEU A 169 -6.80 15.04 -9.90
CA LEU A 169 -5.42 15.18 -10.32
C LEU A 169 -5.02 14.06 -11.28
N ALA A 170 -5.36 12.81 -10.95
CA ALA A 170 -5.05 11.66 -11.81
C ALA A 170 -5.69 11.81 -13.20
N ASP A 171 -6.96 12.23 -13.27
CA ASP A 171 -7.66 12.52 -14.52
C ASP A 171 -6.95 13.62 -15.33
N ARG A 172 -6.68 14.79 -14.72
CA ARG A 172 -5.96 15.89 -15.38
C ARG A 172 -4.57 15.49 -15.87
N ALA A 173 -3.88 14.64 -15.12
CA ALA A 173 -2.55 14.13 -15.45
C ALA A 173 -2.55 13.04 -16.54
N GLY A 174 -3.73 12.53 -16.91
CA GLY A 174 -3.87 11.45 -17.88
C GLY A 174 -3.53 10.06 -17.32
N TYR A 175 -3.49 9.90 -15.99
CA TYR A 175 -3.29 8.61 -15.35
C TYR A 175 -4.61 7.84 -15.38
N ARG A 176 -4.70 6.85 -16.29
CA ARG A 176 -5.88 6.00 -16.49
C ARG A 176 -5.92 4.80 -15.55
#